data_AF-A0A9W6DSD5-F1
#
_entry.id   AF-A0A9W6DSD5-F1
#
_cell.length_a   1.000
_cell.length_b   1.000
_cell.length_c   1.000
_cell.angle_alpha   90.00
_cell.angle_beta   90.00
_cell.angle_gamma   90.00
#
_symmetry.space_group_name_H-M   'P 1'
#
loop_
_entity.id
_entity.type
_entity.pdbx_description
1 polymer ?
#
loop_
_entity_poly.entity_id
_entity_poly.type
_entity_poly.pdbx_seq_one_letter_code
_entity_poly.pdbx_strand_id
1 'polypeptide(L)'
;MSSPHPSPTILSMDVSSRDDSDYRILLQTQVRYLTIRPGTFDRTTLSMPLSSLPNLPDEPTWNTAYISRDPISGELTVDLQNRDLFGITDIWHPSQIDCLKLKRTRQLTATTFEATYGSTEPLSAAAILESSITVIAKVARFEWEIPRLSRETTTYKILQGTDLAPRFLGHVHEHGRVIGFILEKIEGRAAGVEDLPGCQEVLGRLHGLGILHGDVNRYNFVVRDDGNTVHLIDFENSRQAKGATALMRAEMDSLGEQLVEETGRGAGFVRLK
;
A
#
# COMPACT_ATOMS: atom_id res chain seq x y z
N MET A 1 -38.75 17.96 -2.24
CA MET A 1 -37.50 18.04 -3.04
C MET A 1 -36.48 17.23 -2.27
N SER A 2 -36.16 16.01 -2.71
CA SER A 2 -35.10 15.23 -2.06
C SER A 2 -33.79 15.97 -2.20
N SER A 3 -33.08 16.16 -1.09
CA SER A 3 -31.69 16.59 -1.09
C SER A 3 -30.89 15.70 -2.05
N PRO A 4 -29.99 16.23 -2.87
CA PRO A 4 -29.16 15.40 -3.74
C PRO A 4 -28.38 14.42 -2.87
N HIS A 5 -28.58 13.12 -3.08
CA HIS A 5 -27.78 12.10 -2.40
C HIS A 5 -26.31 12.35 -2.73
N PRO A 6 -25.41 12.33 -1.73
CA PRO A 6 -24.00 12.59 -1.96
C PRO A 6 -23.41 11.47 -2.83
N SER A 7 -22.85 11.84 -3.99
CA SER A 7 -22.21 10.88 -4.88
C SER A 7 -20.98 10.27 -4.20
N PRO A 8 -20.81 8.94 -4.23
CA PRO A 8 -19.63 8.29 -3.69
C PRO A 8 -18.38 8.68 -4.48
N THR A 9 -17.26 8.86 -3.77
CA THR A 9 -15.94 9.08 -4.38
C THR A 9 -15.17 7.76 -4.40
N ILE A 10 -14.60 7.37 -5.55
CA ILE A 10 -13.73 6.19 -5.61
C ILE A 10 -12.39 6.52 -4.96
N LEU A 11 -12.01 5.73 -3.95
CA LEU A 11 -10.67 5.78 -3.36
C LEU A 11 -9.73 4.80 -4.05
N SER A 12 -10.24 3.62 -4.44
CA SER A 12 -9.49 2.57 -5.14
C SER A 12 -10.44 1.63 -5.87
N MET A 13 -9.96 0.98 -6.94
CA MET A 13 -10.72 -0.03 -7.66
C MET A 13 -9.79 -1.14 -8.20
N ASP A 14 -10.35 -2.32 -8.39
CA ASP A 14 -9.80 -3.44 -9.15
C ASP A 14 -10.89 -3.97 -10.08
N VAL A 15 -10.76 -3.70 -11.38
CA VAL A 15 -11.80 -3.96 -12.37
C VAL A 15 -11.43 -5.19 -13.18
N SER A 16 -12.26 -6.23 -13.09
CA SER A 16 -12.13 -7.45 -13.87
C SER A 16 -13.27 -7.59 -14.87
N SER A 17 -12.95 -8.12 -16.05
CA SER A 17 -13.96 -8.50 -17.04
C SER A 17 -14.36 -9.97 -16.95
N ARG A 18 -13.73 -10.74 -16.07
CA ARG A 18 -13.93 -12.19 -15.91
C ARG A 18 -14.42 -12.55 -14.52
N ASP A 19 -13.91 -11.83 -13.52
CA ASP A 19 -14.18 -12.00 -12.11
C ASP A 19 -14.92 -10.78 -11.57
N ASP A 20 -15.26 -10.82 -10.29
CA ASP A 20 -15.86 -9.66 -9.62
C ASP A 20 -14.94 -8.43 -9.72
N SER A 21 -15.56 -7.26 -9.79
CA SER A 21 -14.87 -5.97 -9.74
C SER A 21 -15.07 -5.33 -8.38
N ASP A 22 -13.98 -4.94 -7.74
CA ASP A 22 -13.99 -4.44 -6.38
C ASP A 22 -13.68 -2.94 -6.32
N TYR A 23 -14.37 -2.25 -5.42
CA TYR A 23 -14.24 -0.81 -5.21
C TYR A 23 -14.13 -0.50 -3.73
N ARG A 24 -13.22 0.41 -3.40
CA ARG A 24 -13.17 1.08 -2.10
C ARG A 24 -13.62 2.52 -2.34
N ILE A 25 -14.72 2.92 -1.73
CA ILE A 25 -15.36 4.21 -1.93
C ILE A 25 -15.42 5.01 -0.63
N LEU A 26 -15.44 6.33 -0.74
CA LEU A 26 -15.84 7.25 0.31
C LEU A 26 -17.27 7.69 0.03
N LEU A 27 -18.20 7.27 0.89
CA LEU A 27 -19.58 7.71 0.87
C LEU A 27 -19.81 8.55 2.13
N GLN A 28 -20.09 9.83 1.94
CA GLN A 28 -20.09 10.84 3.01
C GLN A 28 -18.72 10.91 3.71
N THR A 29 -18.63 10.38 4.94
CA THR A 29 -17.42 10.33 5.75
C THR A 29 -16.97 8.90 6.03
N GLN A 30 -17.63 7.91 5.43
CA GLN A 30 -17.39 6.49 5.70
C GLN A 30 -16.75 5.83 4.49
N VAL A 31 -15.70 5.03 4.74
CA VAL A 31 -15.14 4.17 3.72
C VAL A 31 -16.01 2.92 3.61
N ARG A 32 -16.39 2.55 2.40
CA ARG A 32 -17.21 1.36 2.12
C ARG A 32 -16.63 0.57 0.95
N TYR A 33 -16.99 -0.70 0.88
CA TYR A 33 -16.50 -1.64 -0.10
C TYR A 33 -17.64 -2.11 -0.98
N LEU A 34 -17.43 -2.12 -2.30
CA LEU A 34 -18.39 -2.65 -3.25
C LEU A 34 -17.73 -3.79 -4.02
N THR A 35 -18.47 -4.86 -4.22
CA THR A 35 -18.10 -5.95 -5.12
C THR A 35 -19.19 -6.06 -6.18
N ILE A 36 -18.80 -6.02 -7.44
CA ILE A 36 -19.73 -6.01 -8.58
C ILE A 36 -19.52 -7.27 -9.40
N ARG A 37 -20.59 -8.06 -9.56
CA ARG A 37 -20.57 -9.33 -10.30
C ARG A 37 -20.31 -9.12 -11.80
N PRO A 38 -19.57 -10.02 -12.48
CA PRO A 38 -19.49 -10.05 -13.94
C PRO A 38 -20.87 -9.98 -14.60
N GLY A 39 -20.97 -9.19 -15.68
CA GLY A 39 -22.21 -9.01 -16.44
C GLY A 39 -23.17 -7.98 -15.87
N THR A 40 -22.89 -7.39 -14.71
CA THR A 40 -23.72 -6.33 -14.12
C THR A 40 -23.65 -5.02 -14.91
N PHE A 41 -22.42 -4.64 -15.29
CA PHE A 41 -22.11 -3.48 -16.09
C PHE A 41 -21.03 -3.84 -17.12
N ASP A 42 -20.97 -3.09 -18.22
CA ASP A 42 -19.88 -3.22 -19.17
C ASP A 42 -18.56 -2.66 -18.61
N ARG A 43 -17.44 -3.03 -19.23
CA ARG A 43 -16.10 -2.61 -18.77
C ARG A 43 -15.93 -1.10 -18.74
N THR A 44 -16.54 -0.38 -19.68
CA THR A 44 -16.45 1.08 -19.76
C THR A 44 -17.09 1.72 -18.53
N THR A 45 -18.28 1.23 -18.17
CA THR A 45 -19.05 1.64 -16.99
C THR A 45 -18.35 1.29 -15.69
N LEU A 46 -17.70 0.12 -15.62
CA LEU A 46 -16.89 -0.28 -14.47
C LEU A 46 -15.63 0.60 -14.32
N SER A 47 -15.11 1.16 -15.42
CA SER A 47 -13.85 1.91 -15.43
C SER A 47 -14.02 3.42 -15.21
N MET A 48 -15.19 4.02 -15.51
CA MET A 48 -15.47 5.47 -15.39
C MET A 48 -16.99 5.77 -15.38
N PRO A 49 -17.43 6.85 -14.71
CA PRO A 49 -17.57 6.99 -13.26
C PRO A 49 -18.84 6.30 -12.71
N LEU A 50 -18.84 6.05 -11.39
CA LEU A 50 -19.91 5.39 -10.61
C LEU A 50 -21.25 6.13 -10.56
N SER A 51 -21.48 7.18 -11.36
CA SER A 51 -22.83 7.75 -11.51
C SER A 51 -23.85 6.74 -12.07
N SER A 52 -23.36 5.61 -12.60
CA SER A 52 -24.12 4.44 -13.02
C SER A 52 -24.46 3.47 -11.88
N LEU A 53 -23.85 3.62 -10.69
CA LEU A 53 -24.18 2.76 -9.55
C LEU A 53 -25.61 3.03 -9.07
N PRO A 54 -26.28 1.99 -8.53
CA PRO A 54 -27.55 2.19 -7.84
C PRO A 54 -27.38 3.17 -6.68
N ASN A 55 -28.46 3.86 -6.31
CA ASN A 55 -28.46 4.69 -5.11
C ASN A 55 -28.17 3.81 -3.88
N LEU A 56 -27.01 4.04 -3.27
CA LEU A 56 -26.57 3.32 -2.08
C LEU A 56 -27.09 4.04 -0.83
N PRO A 57 -27.65 3.34 0.17
CA PRO A 57 -28.19 3.98 1.37
C PRO A 57 -27.12 4.72 2.17
N ASP A 58 -27.45 5.92 2.64
CA ASP A 58 -26.57 6.77 3.43
C ASP A 58 -26.31 6.21 4.85
N GLU A 59 -27.26 5.43 5.39
CA GLU A 59 -27.21 4.89 6.76
C GLU A 59 -25.90 4.14 7.06
N PRO A 60 -25.31 4.31 8.26
CA PRO A 60 -24.03 3.69 8.63
C PRO A 60 -24.15 2.21 9.01
N THR A 61 -25.27 1.55 8.68
CA THR A 61 -25.58 0.17 9.08
C THR A 61 -24.86 -0.88 8.23
N TRP A 62 -24.04 -0.48 7.25
CA TRP A 62 -23.34 -1.37 6.34
C TRP A 62 -21.98 -0.79 5.96
N ASN A 63 -21.05 -1.67 5.60
CA ASN A 63 -19.71 -1.31 5.13
C ASN A 63 -19.30 -2.06 3.85
N THR A 64 -20.04 -3.09 3.46
CA THR A 64 -19.84 -3.81 2.20
C THR A 64 -21.16 -3.94 1.42
N ALA A 65 -21.11 -3.84 0.09
CA ALA A 65 -22.24 -4.13 -0.78
C ALA A 65 -21.85 -5.06 -1.91
N TYR A 66 -22.67 -6.08 -2.18
CA TYR A 66 -22.58 -6.91 -3.37
C TYR A 66 -23.63 -6.49 -4.38
N ILE A 67 -23.20 -6.06 -5.57
CA ILE A 67 -24.08 -5.55 -6.62
C ILE A 67 -24.07 -6.54 -7.78
N SER A 68 -25.26 -6.98 -8.18
CA SER A 68 -25.41 -7.89 -9.31
C SER A 68 -26.62 -7.56 -10.18
N ARG A 69 -26.57 -7.95 -11.44
CA ARG A 69 -27.72 -7.87 -12.35
C ARG A 69 -28.28 -9.25 -12.60
N ASP A 70 -29.58 -9.42 -12.40
CA ASP A 70 -30.26 -10.66 -12.73
C ASP A 70 -30.24 -10.89 -14.25
N PRO A 71 -29.81 -12.06 -14.73
CA PRO A 71 -29.61 -12.30 -16.17
C PRO A 71 -30.92 -12.50 -16.94
N ILE A 72 -32.05 -12.72 -16.27
CA ILE A 72 -33.35 -12.99 -16.90
C ILE A 72 -34.18 -11.71 -16.99
N SER A 73 -34.33 -11.02 -15.87
CA SER A 73 -35.11 -9.79 -15.73
C SER A 73 -34.31 -8.53 -16.06
N GLY A 74 -32.99 -8.58 -15.94
CA GLY A 74 -32.12 -7.41 -16.08
C GLY A 74 -32.15 -6.46 -14.88
N GLU A 75 -32.85 -6.79 -13.80
CA GLU A 75 -32.95 -5.96 -12.60
C GLU A 75 -31.64 -5.94 -11.80
N LEU A 76 -31.34 -4.79 -11.18
CA LEU A 76 -30.20 -4.64 -10.29
C LEU A 76 -30.58 -5.07 -8.87
N THR A 77 -29.72 -5.86 -8.27
CA THR A 77 -29.79 -6.28 -6.86
C THR A 77 -28.60 -5.70 -6.11
N VAL A 78 -28.86 -5.24 -4.88
CA VAL A 78 -27.84 -4.72 -3.97
C VAL A 78 -28.03 -5.44 -2.64
N ASP A 79 -27.07 -6.29 -2.29
CA ASP A 79 -27.00 -6.95 -0.98
C ASP A 79 -26.06 -6.16 -0.07
N LEU A 80 -26.60 -5.60 1.02
CA LEU A 80 -25.86 -4.76 1.96
C LEU A 80 -25.51 -5.57 3.20
N GLN A 81 -24.25 -5.54 3.58
CA GLN A 81 -23.76 -6.26 4.75
C GLN A 81 -22.90 -5.35 5.63
N ASN A 82 -22.91 -5.65 6.92
CA ASN A 82 -21.97 -5.10 7.88
C ASN A 82 -21.03 -6.20 8.33
N ARG A 83 -19.81 -6.18 7.80
CA ARG A 83 -18.80 -7.20 8.04
C ARG A 83 -17.74 -6.69 9.00
N ASP A 84 -17.21 -7.56 9.84
CA ASP A 84 -15.97 -7.27 10.57
C ASP A 84 -14.80 -7.43 9.60
N LEU A 85 -14.28 -6.30 9.09
CA LEU A 85 -13.24 -6.29 8.08
C LEU A 85 -11.87 -6.46 8.75
N PHE A 86 -11.04 -7.37 8.22
CA PHE A 86 -9.74 -7.66 8.82
C PHE A 86 -8.77 -6.50 8.61
N GLY A 87 -8.08 -6.11 9.69
CA GLY A 87 -6.98 -5.15 9.66
C GLY A 87 -5.66 -5.78 10.10
N ILE A 88 -4.59 -5.00 10.03
CA ILE A 88 -3.30 -5.35 10.65
C ILE A 88 -3.48 -5.32 12.16
N THR A 89 -3.10 -6.40 12.84
CA THR A 89 -3.33 -6.56 14.29
C THR A 89 -2.10 -6.28 15.16
N ASP A 90 -0.88 -6.52 14.65
CA ASP A 90 0.37 -6.17 15.38
C ASP A 90 0.67 -4.67 15.28
N ILE A 91 -0.06 -3.88 16.05
CA ILE A 91 0.09 -2.42 16.10
C ILE A 91 1.14 -2.06 17.15
N TRP A 92 2.39 -1.96 16.72
CA TRP A 92 3.54 -1.73 17.62
C TRP A 92 4.02 -0.28 17.72
N HIS A 93 3.63 0.59 16.78
CA HIS A 93 4.03 2.00 16.76
C HIS A 93 2.91 2.87 17.34
N PRO A 94 3.22 3.84 18.22
CA PRO A 94 2.19 4.64 18.91
C PRO A 94 1.40 5.57 17.98
N SER A 95 2.06 6.10 16.93
CA SER A 95 1.39 6.98 15.96
C SER A 95 0.46 6.21 15.04
N GLN A 96 -0.79 6.66 14.95
CA GLN A 96 -1.79 6.19 14.01
C GLN A 96 -2.35 7.38 13.22
N ILE A 97 -2.37 7.25 11.89
CA ILE A 97 -2.75 8.32 10.97
C ILE A 97 -4.01 7.88 10.22
N ASP A 98 -5.03 8.73 10.24
CA ASP A 98 -6.23 8.52 9.44
C ASP A 98 -5.86 8.61 7.94
N CYS A 99 -6.19 7.56 7.20
CA CYS A 99 -5.90 7.45 5.77
C CYS A 99 -6.49 8.62 4.95
N LEU A 100 -7.60 9.22 5.41
CA LEU A 100 -8.24 10.36 4.73
C LEU A 100 -7.48 11.68 4.95
N LYS A 101 -6.55 11.73 5.91
CA LYS A 101 -5.66 12.89 6.13
C LYS A 101 -4.40 12.84 5.26
N LEU A 102 -4.11 11.71 4.62
CA LEU A 102 -2.97 11.56 3.71
C LEU A 102 -3.29 12.23 2.37
N LYS A 103 -2.55 13.27 2.02
CA LYS A 103 -2.65 13.92 0.71
C LYS A 103 -1.68 13.25 -0.25
N ARG A 104 -2.21 12.38 -1.11
CA ARG A 104 -1.41 11.69 -2.14
C ARG A 104 -0.79 12.69 -3.10
N THR A 105 0.53 12.65 -3.24
CA THR A 105 1.30 13.48 -4.19
C THR A 105 1.73 12.69 -5.42
N ARG A 106 2.01 11.38 -5.28
CA ARG A 106 2.41 10.51 -6.40
C ARG A 106 2.04 9.05 -6.12
N GLN A 107 1.45 8.36 -7.11
CA GLN A 107 1.23 6.91 -7.02
C GLN A 107 2.51 6.16 -7.43
N LEU A 108 2.91 5.13 -6.65
CA LEU A 108 4.08 4.30 -6.95
C LEU A 108 3.68 2.87 -7.35
N THR A 109 2.81 2.23 -6.58
CA THR A 109 2.23 0.92 -6.90
C THR A 109 0.73 0.94 -6.60
N ALA A 110 0.03 -0.19 -6.68
CA ALA A 110 -1.39 -0.21 -6.30
C ALA A 110 -1.61 0.15 -4.82
N THR A 111 -0.69 -0.23 -3.93
CA THR A 111 -0.78 0.03 -2.48
C THR A 111 0.21 1.05 -1.96
N THR A 112 1.21 1.44 -2.75
CA THR A 112 2.27 2.35 -2.32
C THR A 112 2.14 3.70 -3.02
N PHE A 113 2.24 4.80 -2.27
CA PHE A 113 2.20 6.15 -2.82
C PHE A 113 3.00 7.13 -1.96
N GLU A 114 3.54 8.17 -2.58
CA GLU A 114 4.05 9.35 -1.87
C GLU A 114 2.87 10.18 -1.36
N ALA A 115 2.96 10.64 -0.12
CA ALA A 115 1.94 11.48 0.49
C ALA A 115 2.57 12.55 1.38
N THR A 116 1.79 13.59 1.65
CA THR A 116 2.07 14.52 2.73
C THR A 116 1.03 14.38 3.83
N TYR A 117 1.44 14.57 5.07
CA TYR A 117 0.55 14.67 6.21
C TYR A 117 0.95 15.88 7.06
N GLY A 118 -0.02 16.75 7.36
CA GLY A 118 0.19 17.91 8.20
C GLY A 118 -0.09 17.57 9.66
N SER A 119 0.77 18.00 10.58
CA SER A 119 0.40 18.07 12.00
C SER A 119 -0.80 19.02 12.13
N THR A 120 -1.84 18.61 12.84
CA THR A 120 -3.06 19.42 13.05
C THR A 120 -2.89 20.50 14.13
N GLU A 121 -1.70 20.64 14.70
CA GLU A 121 -1.40 21.72 15.65
C GLU A 121 -1.17 23.05 14.91
N PRO A 122 -1.70 24.18 15.42
CA PRO A 122 -1.52 25.48 14.78
C PRO A 122 -0.04 25.89 14.85
N LEU A 123 0.65 25.71 13.73
CA LEU A 123 2.04 26.07 13.54
C LEU A 123 2.18 27.48 12.94
N SER A 124 3.20 28.21 13.37
CA SER A 124 3.53 29.54 12.82
C SER A 124 3.86 29.48 11.33
N ALA A 125 3.72 30.60 10.60
CA ALA A 125 3.97 30.66 9.15
C ALA A 125 5.37 30.19 8.70
N ALA A 126 6.38 30.23 9.59
CA ALA A 126 7.71 29.69 9.34
C ALA A 126 7.75 28.15 9.41
N ALA A 127 6.97 27.55 10.32
CA ALA A 127 6.84 26.11 10.45
C ALA A 127 5.95 25.50 9.34
N ILE A 128 5.09 26.29 8.67
CA ILE A 128 4.30 25.83 7.51
C ILE A 128 5.19 25.36 6.36
N LEU A 129 6.32 26.04 6.12
CA LEU A 129 7.30 25.64 5.10
C LEU A 129 8.04 24.33 5.44
N GLU A 130 8.13 23.98 6.73
CA GLU A 130 8.75 22.75 7.25
C GLU A 130 7.72 21.62 7.54
N SER A 131 6.42 21.92 7.59
CA SER A 131 5.37 21.07 8.18
C SER A 131 4.79 19.97 7.29
N SER A 132 5.19 19.88 6.03
CA SER A 132 4.70 18.87 5.10
C SER A 132 5.79 17.84 4.85
N ILE A 133 6.01 16.95 5.81
CA ILE A 133 6.94 15.83 5.64
C ILE A 133 6.37 14.91 4.55
N THR A 134 7.12 14.78 3.45
CA THR A 134 6.82 13.78 2.43
C THR A 134 7.14 12.39 2.97
N VAL A 135 6.17 11.49 2.88
CA VAL A 135 6.27 10.10 3.36
C VAL A 135 5.93 9.12 2.25
N ILE A 136 6.36 7.88 2.43
CA ILE A 136 5.88 6.75 1.64
C ILE A 136 4.77 6.07 2.42
N ALA A 137 3.55 6.12 1.91
CA ALA A 137 2.40 5.42 2.46
C ALA A 137 2.21 4.08 1.74
N LYS A 138 2.09 3.00 2.51
CA LYS A 138 1.69 1.68 2.04
C LYS A 138 0.35 1.32 2.67
N VAL A 139 -0.72 1.29 1.87
CA VAL A 139 -2.11 1.14 2.33
C VAL A 139 -2.82 0.08 1.51
N ALA A 140 -3.42 -0.91 2.17
CA ALA A 140 -4.28 -1.87 1.53
C ALA A 140 -5.50 -1.16 0.94
N ARG A 141 -5.75 -1.43 -0.34
CA ARG A 141 -7.01 -1.10 -1.00
C ARG A 141 -8.10 -2.08 -0.59
N PHE A 142 -7.74 -3.34 -0.37
CA PHE A 142 -8.68 -4.43 -0.09
C PHE A 142 -8.13 -5.44 0.93
N GLU A 143 -9.00 -6.27 1.52
CA GLU A 143 -8.63 -7.22 2.59
C GLU A 143 -7.54 -8.23 2.19
N TRP A 144 -7.52 -8.66 0.92
CA TRP A 144 -6.51 -9.61 0.44
C TRP A 144 -5.08 -9.04 0.42
N GLU A 145 -4.91 -7.71 0.53
CA GLU A 145 -3.61 -7.05 0.61
C GLU A 145 -3.11 -6.89 2.06
N ILE A 146 -3.97 -7.12 3.06
CA ILE A 146 -3.62 -6.98 4.48
C ILE A 146 -2.53 -7.96 4.92
N PRO A 147 -2.56 -9.27 4.56
CA PRO A 147 -1.54 -10.21 5.04
C PRO A 147 -0.11 -9.84 4.64
N ARG A 148 0.09 -9.33 3.42
CA ARG A 148 1.42 -8.92 2.92
C ARG A 148 1.93 -7.66 3.65
N LEU A 149 1.06 -6.67 3.88
CA LEU A 149 1.42 -5.49 4.68
C LEU A 149 1.65 -5.82 6.16
N SER A 150 0.91 -6.79 6.72
CA SER A 150 1.11 -7.27 8.08
C SER A 150 2.47 -7.94 8.27
N ARG A 151 2.94 -8.69 7.25
CA ARG A 151 4.28 -9.27 7.24
C ARG A 151 5.35 -8.19 7.13
N GLU A 152 5.16 -7.23 6.24
CA GLU A 152 6.11 -6.13 6.06
C GLU A 152 6.26 -5.28 7.34
N THR A 153 5.17 -4.90 8.01
CA THR A 153 5.25 -4.15 9.28
C THR A 153 5.96 -4.93 10.38
N THR A 154 5.81 -6.26 10.42
CA THR A 154 6.52 -7.11 11.37
C THR A 154 8.03 -7.07 11.12
N THR A 155 8.46 -7.05 9.85
CA THR A 155 9.87 -6.90 9.51
C THR A 155 10.38 -5.51 9.92
N TYR A 156 9.65 -4.43 9.64
CA TYR A 156 10.02 -3.08 10.08
C TYR A 156 10.15 -2.95 11.60
N LYS A 157 9.31 -3.64 12.37
CA LYS A 157 9.41 -3.71 13.84
C LYS A 157 10.76 -4.26 14.30
N ILE A 158 11.27 -5.30 13.62
CA ILE A 158 12.57 -5.92 13.94
C ILE A 158 13.73 -5.02 13.51
N LEU A 159 13.57 -4.32 12.38
CA LEU A 159 14.56 -3.41 11.83
C LEU A 159 14.58 -2.02 12.50
N GLN A 160 13.72 -1.79 13.49
CA GLN A 160 13.68 -0.51 14.18
C GLN A 160 15.03 -0.21 14.84
N GLY A 161 15.67 0.87 14.41
CA GLY A 161 16.97 1.33 14.93
C GLY A 161 18.19 0.64 14.32
N THR A 162 18.04 -0.20 13.30
CA THR A 162 19.17 -0.91 12.68
C THR A 162 19.82 -0.18 11.52
N ASP A 163 19.28 0.96 11.06
CA ASP A 163 19.67 1.74 9.86
C ASP A 163 19.56 1.02 8.51
N LEU A 164 19.13 -0.25 8.48
CA LEU A 164 19.02 -1.05 7.25
C LEU A 164 17.84 -0.68 6.35
N ALA A 165 16.82 0.00 6.90
CA ALA A 165 15.55 0.24 6.26
C ALA A 165 15.02 1.64 6.60
N PRO A 166 14.13 2.23 5.77
CA PRO A 166 13.48 3.48 6.10
C PRO A 166 12.83 3.43 7.48
N ARG A 167 12.92 4.53 8.24
CA ARG A 167 12.21 4.66 9.51
C ARG A 167 10.71 4.50 9.29
N PHE A 168 10.13 3.64 10.12
CA PHE A 168 8.69 3.51 10.27
C PHE A 168 8.15 4.70 11.08
N LEU A 169 7.17 5.42 10.56
CA LEU A 169 6.66 6.67 11.16
C LEU A 169 5.29 6.51 11.81
N GLY A 170 4.53 5.46 11.46
CA GLY A 170 3.23 5.21 12.05
C GLY A 170 2.37 4.25 11.24
N HIS A 171 1.33 3.74 11.90
CA HIS A 171 0.29 2.93 11.26
C HIS A 171 -0.73 3.83 10.59
N VAL A 172 -1.36 3.33 9.53
CA VAL A 172 -2.45 4.02 8.81
C VAL A 172 -3.75 3.28 9.08
N HIS A 173 -4.79 4.00 9.48
CA HIS A 173 -6.09 3.44 9.77
C HIS A 173 -7.20 4.09 8.94
N GLU A 174 -8.30 3.36 8.77
CA GLU A 174 -9.60 3.88 8.37
C GLU A 174 -10.58 3.55 9.49
N HIS A 175 -11.21 4.56 10.09
CA HIS A 175 -12.23 4.34 11.14
C HIS A 175 -11.80 3.37 12.28
N GLY A 176 -10.52 3.41 12.67
CA GLY A 176 -9.93 2.54 13.69
C GLY A 176 -9.35 1.21 13.17
N ARG A 177 -9.74 0.76 11.98
CA ARG A 177 -9.15 -0.43 11.32
C ARG A 177 -7.80 -0.07 10.71
N VAL A 178 -6.72 -0.68 11.19
CA VAL A 178 -5.38 -0.46 10.62
C VAL A 178 -5.26 -1.21 9.29
N ILE A 179 -4.95 -0.48 8.23
CA ILE A 179 -4.90 -0.97 6.84
C ILE A 179 -3.55 -0.75 6.17
N GLY A 180 -2.57 -0.21 6.89
CA GLY A 180 -1.28 0.14 6.30
C GLY A 180 -0.37 0.87 7.27
N PHE A 181 0.64 1.53 6.72
CA PHE A 181 1.63 2.29 7.47
C PHE A 181 2.30 3.37 6.60
N ILE A 182 3.02 4.27 7.27
CA ILE A 182 3.86 5.28 6.64
C ILE A 182 5.33 5.09 7.02
N LEU A 183 6.20 5.31 6.05
CA LEU A 183 7.65 5.31 6.18
C LEU A 183 8.20 6.69 5.85
N GLU A 184 9.39 7.00 6.35
CA GLU A 184 10.14 8.13 5.82
C GLU A 184 10.41 7.94 4.31
N LYS A 185 10.39 9.04 3.57
CA LYS A 185 10.88 9.03 2.21
C LYS A 185 12.40 9.12 2.23
N ILE A 186 13.05 8.18 1.56
CA ILE A 186 14.48 8.23 1.29
C ILE A 186 14.68 8.84 -0.09
N GLU A 187 15.42 9.94 -0.16
CA GLU A 187 15.89 10.49 -1.43
C GLU A 187 17.14 9.73 -1.89
N GLY A 188 17.14 9.34 -3.16
CA GLY A 188 18.15 8.45 -3.72
C GLY A 188 17.71 7.80 -5.02
N ARG A 189 18.55 6.89 -5.52
CA ARG A 189 18.30 6.10 -6.72
C ARG A 189 18.21 4.62 -6.41
N ALA A 190 17.57 3.87 -7.30
CA ALA A 190 17.69 2.41 -7.29
C ALA A 190 19.17 2.01 -7.47
N ALA A 191 19.56 0.91 -6.82
CA ALA A 191 20.90 0.37 -6.98
C ALA A 191 21.18 -0.07 -8.44
N GLY A 192 22.45 -0.03 -8.80
CA GLY A 192 23.02 -0.67 -9.98
C GLY A 192 24.08 -1.69 -9.55
N VAL A 193 24.69 -2.35 -10.53
CA VAL A 193 25.73 -3.37 -10.29
C VAL A 193 26.98 -2.77 -9.63
N GLU A 194 27.23 -1.48 -9.84
CA GLU A 194 28.29 -0.70 -9.20
C GLU A 194 28.12 -0.60 -7.67
N ASP A 195 26.89 -0.71 -7.17
CA ASP A 195 26.58 -0.63 -5.74
C ASP A 195 26.60 -2.00 -5.06
N LEU A 196 26.94 -3.07 -5.80
CA LEU A 196 26.95 -4.44 -5.31
C LEU A 196 27.62 -4.60 -3.94
N PRO A 197 28.80 -3.99 -3.66
CA PRO A 197 29.42 -4.10 -2.34
C PRO A 197 28.54 -3.59 -1.21
N GLY A 198 27.89 -2.42 -1.38
CA GLY A 198 26.99 -1.84 -0.38
C GLY A 198 25.69 -2.64 -0.23
N CYS A 199 25.14 -3.13 -1.35
CA CYS A 199 23.97 -4.00 -1.33
C CYS A 199 24.27 -5.33 -0.60
N GLN A 200 25.43 -5.93 -0.83
CA GLN A 200 25.89 -7.15 -0.13
C GLN A 200 26.07 -6.91 1.37
N GLU A 201 26.62 -5.76 1.76
CA GLU A 201 26.78 -5.40 3.17
C GLU A 201 25.43 -5.31 3.89
N VAL A 202 24.49 -4.53 3.34
CA VAL A 202 23.16 -4.34 3.93
C VAL A 202 22.36 -5.65 3.96
N LEU A 203 22.40 -6.43 2.87
CA LEU A 203 21.75 -7.74 2.81
C LEU A 203 22.39 -8.73 3.81
N GLY A 204 23.71 -8.72 3.95
CA GLY A 204 24.42 -9.56 4.91
C GLY A 204 24.06 -9.22 6.36
N ARG A 205 23.89 -7.92 6.67
CA ARG A 205 23.38 -7.47 7.97
C ARG A 205 21.93 -7.92 8.21
N LEU A 206 21.07 -7.87 7.18
CA LEU A 206 19.71 -8.42 7.25
C LEU A 206 19.71 -9.93 7.56
N HIS A 207 20.56 -10.70 6.86
CA HIS A 207 20.74 -12.13 7.10
C HIS A 207 21.28 -12.42 8.50
N GLY A 208 22.16 -11.58 9.01
CA GLY A 208 22.68 -11.64 10.38
C GLY A 208 21.60 -11.50 11.46
N LEU A 209 20.50 -10.81 11.16
CA LEU A 209 19.30 -10.74 12.02
C LEU A 209 18.39 -11.97 11.87
N GLY A 210 18.75 -12.92 11.00
CA GLY A 210 17.96 -14.11 10.72
C GLY A 210 16.76 -13.86 9.81
N ILE A 211 16.80 -12.79 9.01
CA ILE A 211 15.73 -12.41 8.08
C ILE A 211 16.18 -12.72 6.65
N LEU A 212 15.35 -13.44 5.90
CA LEU A 212 15.49 -13.59 4.44
C LEU A 212 14.63 -12.51 3.78
N HIS A 213 15.15 -11.78 2.79
CA HIS A 213 14.36 -10.74 2.12
C HIS A 213 13.25 -11.34 1.25
N GLY A 214 13.58 -12.39 0.51
CA GLY A 214 12.68 -13.19 -0.33
C GLY A 214 12.40 -12.63 -1.72
N ASP A 215 12.90 -11.43 -2.04
CA ASP A 215 12.65 -10.74 -3.31
C ASP A 215 13.72 -9.67 -3.58
N VAL A 216 15.00 -10.04 -3.51
CA VAL A 216 16.08 -9.10 -3.81
C VAL A 216 16.08 -8.76 -5.29
N ASN A 217 15.95 -7.48 -5.62
CA ASN A 217 16.09 -6.93 -6.95
C ASN A 217 16.55 -5.47 -6.85
N ARG A 218 17.07 -4.89 -7.94
CA ARG A 218 17.64 -3.54 -7.93
C ARG A 218 16.74 -2.44 -7.37
N TYR A 219 15.42 -2.57 -7.50
CA TYR A 219 14.44 -1.57 -7.05
C TYR A 219 14.17 -1.64 -5.54
N ASN A 220 14.55 -2.74 -4.89
CA ASN A 220 14.41 -2.94 -3.45
C ASN A 220 15.64 -2.44 -2.66
N PHE A 221 16.64 -1.89 -3.35
CA PHE A 221 17.79 -1.21 -2.76
C PHE A 221 17.78 0.26 -3.17
N VAL A 222 17.78 1.16 -2.17
CA VAL A 222 17.85 2.61 -2.38
C VAL A 222 19.22 3.10 -1.95
N VAL A 223 20.00 3.58 -2.91
CA VAL A 223 21.27 4.26 -2.68
C VAL A 223 20.99 5.74 -2.47
N ARG A 224 21.30 6.26 -1.28
CA ARG A 224 21.12 7.69 -0.96
C ARG A 224 22.00 8.57 -1.84
N ASP A 225 21.65 9.84 -1.94
CA ASP A 225 22.40 10.83 -2.71
C ASP A 225 23.83 11.06 -2.20
N ASP A 226 24.16 10.60 -0.98
CA ASP A 226 25.54 10.58 -0.47
C ASP A 226 26.43 9.54 -1.18
N GLY A 227 25.84 8.64 -1.98
CA GLY A 227 26.51 7.61 -2.76
C GLY A 227 27.02 6.42 -1.97
N ASN A 228 26.94 6.45 -0.63
CA ASN A 228 27.57 5.45 0.24
C ASN A 228 26.56 4.69 1.11
N THR A 229 25.37 5.27 1.34
CA THR A 229 24.37 4.67 2.23
C THR A 229 23.31 3.94 1.42
N VAL A 230 23.18 2.63 1.64
CA VAL A 230 22.17 1.78 1.01
C VAL A 230 21.09 1.40 2.02
N HIS A 231 19.82 1.47 1.61
CA HIS A 231 18.70 0.98 2.41
C HIS A 231 17.94 -0.10 1.64
N LEU A 232 17.44 -1.10 2.36
CA LEU A 232 16.49 -2.07 1.87
C LEU A 232 15.06 -1.58 2.06
N ILE A 233 14.22 -1.87 1.08
CA ILE A 233 12.78 -1.60 1.11
C ILE A 233 12.01 -2.83 0.62
N ASP A 234 10.70 -2.81 0.84
CA ASP A 234 9.75 -3.81 0.34
C ASP A 234 9.90 -5.21 0.94
N PHE A 235 9.61 -5.30 2.23
CA PHE A 235 9.76 -6.54 3.01
C PHE A 235 8.51 -7.43 2.98
N GLU A 236 7.62 -7.28 2.00
CA GLU A 236 6.36 -8.04 1.93
C GLU A 236 6.57 -9.54 1.72
N ASN A 237 7.71 -9.92 1.13
CA ASN A 237 8.15 -11.31 0.92
C ASN A 237 9.11 -11.80 2.02
N SER A 238 9.48 -10.93 2.95
CA SER A 238 10.49 -11.24 3.96
C SER A 238 9.96 -12.15 5.04
N ARG A 239 10.82 -13.02 5.55
CA ARG A 239 10.45 -13.98 6.61
C ARG A 239 11.61 -14.18 7.56
N GLN A 240 11.27 -14.38 8.84
CA GLN A 240 12.22 -14.90 9.80
C GLN A 240 12.59 -16.33 9.39
N ALA A 241 13.86 -16.53 9.10
CA ALA A 241 14.41 -17.77 8.59
C ALA A 241 15.71 -18.10 9.33
N LYS A 242 15.67 -18.04 10.66
CA LYS A 242 16.82 -18.38 11.52
C LYS A 242 17.33 -19.77 11.18
N GLY A 243 18.60 -19.88 10.80
CA GLY A 243 19.23 -21.14 10.41
C GLY A 243 19.02 -21.55 8.95
N ALA A 244 18.30 -20.78 8.13
CA ALA A 244 18.14 -21.03 6.71
C ALA A 244 19.35 -20.56 5.87
N THR A 245 20.56 -20.94 6.30
CA THR A 245 21.83 -20.48 5.74
C THR A 245 21.95 -20.75 4.24
N ALA A 246 21.40 -21.86 3.74
CA ALA A 246 21.42 -22.18 2.32
C ALA A 246 20.57 -21.20 1.49
N LEU A 247 19.41 -20.77 1.99
CA LEU A 247 18.55 -19.81 1.29
C LEU A 247 19.14 -18.40 1.32
N MET A 248 19.70 -17.99 2.47
CA MET A 248 20.39 -16.70 2.60
C MET A 248 21.62 -16.63 1.69
N ARG A 249 22.40 -17.72 1.61
CA ARG A 249 23.52 -17.82 0.67
C ARG A 249 23.04 -17.72 -0.78
N ALA A 250 22.00 -18.45 -1.16
CA ALA A 250 21.46 -18.38 -2.52
C ALA A 250 20.95 -16.96 -2.86
N GLU A 251 20.29 -16.28 -1.92
CA GLU A 251 19.86 -14.89 -2.08
C GLU A 251 21.06 -13.95 -2.28
N MET A 252 22.12 -14.11 -1.46
CA MET A 252 23.36 -13.34 -1.58
C MET A 252 24.08 -13.58 -2.91
N ASP A 253 24.20 -14.85 -3.33
CA ASP A 253 24.89 -15.25 -4.55
C ASP A 253 24.17 -14.72 -5.80
N SER A 254 22.84 -14.63 -5.76
CA SER A 254 22.01 -14.11 -6.87
C SER A 254 22.06 -12.59 -7.03
N LEU A 255 22.53 -11.85 -6.03
CA LEU A 255 22.38 -10.40 -5.95
C LEU A 255 23.03 -9.67 -7.13
N GLY A 256 24.21 -10.11 -7.59
CA GLY A 256 24.89 -9.50 -8.73
C GLY A 256 24.04 -9.50 -10.00
N GLU A 257 23.38 -10.61 -10.30
CA GLU A 257 22.48 -10.73 -11.45
C GLU A 257 21.21 -9.88 -11.26
N GLN A 258 20.66 -9.87 -10.06
CA GLN A 258 19.46 -9.11 -9.69
C GLN A 258 19.65 -7.58 -9.75
N LEU A 259 20.88 -7.09 -9.62
CA LEU A 259 21.21 -5.68 -9.80
C LEU A 259 21.36 -5.26 -11.27
N VAL A 260 21.74 -6.20 -12.14
CA VAL A 260 21.86 -5.96 -13.60
C VAL A 260 20.50 -6.09 -14.30
N GLU A 261 19.53 -6.79 -13.71
CA GLU A 261 18.26 -7.10 -14.34
C GLU A 261 17.44 -5.84 -14.68
N GLU A 262 17.23 -5.58 -15.98
CA GLU A 262 16.45 -4.46 -16.50
C GLU A 262 15.06 -4.86 -17.04
N THR A 263 14.65 -6.11 -16.84
CA THR A 263 13.40 -6.69 -17.38
C THR A 263 12.13 -6.03 -16.82
N GLY A 264 12.26 -5.14 -15.83
CA GLY A 264 11.16 -4.42 -15.20
C GLY A 264 10.47 -5.19 -14.06
N ARG A 265 10.98 -6.37 -13.69
CA ARG A 265 10.55 -7.08 -12.49
C ARG A 265 10.86 -6.23 -11.25
N GLY A 266 9.85 -5.98 -10.40
CA GLY A 266 9.97 -5.08 -9.24
C GLY A 266 9.85 -3.58 -9.55
N ALA A 267 9.83 -3.17 -10.83
CA ALA A 267 9.82 -1.77 -11.24
C ALA A 267 8.44 -1.07 -11.13
N GLY A 268 7.53 -1.59 -10.28
CA GLY A 268 6.12 -1.16 -10.11
C GLY A 268 5.72 0.05 -10.95
N PHE A 269 5.22 -0.20 -12.17
CA PHE A 269 4.80 0.80 -13.17
C PHE A 269 5.58 2.13 -13.15
N VAL A 270 6.91 2.10 -13.20
CA VAL A 270 7.69 3.25 -13.68
C VAL A 270 7.50 3.35 -15.18
N ARG A 271 6.41 4.02 -15.59
CA ARG A 271 6.30 4.76 -16.84
C ARG A 271 5.01 5.55 -16.80
N LEU A 272 5.12 6.86 -16.62
CA LEU A 272 4.57 7.85 -17.55
C LEU A 272 5.52 9.05 -17.51
N LYS A 273 5.85 9.54 -18.71
CA LYS A 273 6.71 10.71 -18.93
C LYS A 273 6.13 11.96 -18.29
#